data_AF-A0A0R3QBT4-F1
#
_entry.id   AF-A0A0R3QBT4-F1
#
_cell.length_a   1.000
_cell.length_b   1.000
_cell.length_c   1.000
_cell.angle_alpha   90.00
_cell.angle_beta   90.00
_cell.angle_gamma   90.00
#
_symmetry.space_group_name_H-M   'P 1'
#
loop_
_entity.id
_entity.type
_entity.pdbx_description
1 polymer ?
#
loop_
_entity_poly.entity_id
_entity_poly.type
_entity_poly.pdbx_seq_one_letter_code
_entity_poly.pdbx_strand_id
1 'polypeptide(L)'
;MDVKSLTPLFFFSIQNMDIFLDYCRKDVVISKEAASELLLTKHVDFIHHCVENKESYENVTTEYLRMSGIYWCLQAMDIMNRLTKMDTNEIANYVKRCQQPNGGFAPAEEHDAHLLHTLSAVQVNLCLLFFQLL
;
A
#
# COMPACT_ATOMS: atom_id res chain seq x y z
N MET A 1 -10.04 -16.83 -48.08
CA MET A 1 -9.46 -18.16 -47.79
C MET A 1 -10.26 -18.75 -46.64
N ASP A 2 -10.99 -19.81 -46.92
CA ASP A 2 -11.98 -20.43 -46.03
C ASP A 2 -11.26 -21.23 -44.94
N VAL A 3 -11.41 -20.85 -43.67
CA VAL A 3 -10.68 -21.43 -42.51
C VAL A 3 -11.17 -22.85 -42.18
N LYS A 4 -12.13 -23.37 -42.94
CA LYS A 4 -12.79 -24.68 -42.72
C LYS A 4 -11.98 -25.90 -43.16
N SER A 5 -10.80 -25.73 -43.76
CA SER A 5 -9.98 -26.87 -44.27
C SER A 5 -8.76 -27.21 -43.40
N LEU A 6 -8.63 -26.67 -42.20
CA LEU A 6 -7.55 -27.04 -41.27
C LEU A 6 -7.89 -28.36 -40.60
N THR A 7 -6.99 -29.34 -40.76
CA THR A 7 -7.13 -30.71 -40.29
C THR A 7 -7.37 -30.78 -38.77
N PRO A 8 -8.04 -31.83 -38.25
CA PRO A 8 -8.38 -31.94 -36.82
C PRO A 8 -7.18 -31.79 -35.86
N LEU A 9 -5.99 -32.17 -36.32
CA LEU A 9 -4.73 -32.04 -35.56
C LEU A 9 -4.35 -30.58 -35.29
N PHE A 10 -4.60 -29.68 -36.24
CA PHE A 10 -4.26 -28.27 -36.11
C PHE A 10 -5.21 -27.57 -35.13
N PHE A 11 -6.48 -27.96 -35.12
CA PHE A 11 -7.49 -27.46 -34.18
C PHE A 11 -7.22 -27.95 -32.74
N PHE A 12 -6.81 -29.22 -32.58
CA PHE A 12 -6.40 -29.79 -31.29
C PHE A 12 -5.13 -29.12 -30.75
N SER A 13 -4.16 -28.80 -31.62
CA SER A 13 -2.95 -28.06 -31.21
C SER A 13 -3.26 -26.64 -30.73
N ILE A 14 -4.23 -25.95 -31.33
CA ILE A 14 -4.66 -24.61 -30.91
C ILE A 14 -5.38 -24.65 -29.57
N GLN A 15 -6.33 -25.59 -29.38
CA GLN A 15 -7.01 -25.76 -28.08
C GLN A 15 -6.04 -26.08 -26.93
N ASN A 16 -5.01 -26.89 -27.17
CA ASN A 16 -3.99 -27.17 -26.15
C ASN A 16 -3.11 -25.94 -25.88
N MET A 17 -2.89 -25.07 -26.87
CA MET A 17 -2.17 -23.80 -26.72
C MET A 17 -3.02 -22.78 -25.93
N ASP A 18 -4.33 -22.73 -26.17
CA ASP A 18 -5.28 -21.88 -25.43
C ASP A 18 -5.39 -22.34 -23.97
N ILE A 19 -5.49 -23.65 -23.70
CA ILE A 19 -5.48 -24.21 -22.34
C ILE A 19 -4.15 -23.92 -21.62
N PHE A 20 -3.02 -24.03 -22.34
CA PHE A 20 -1.71 -23.71 -21.79
C PHE A 20 -1.57 -22.20 -21.48
N LEU A 21 -2.05 -21.33 -22.38
CA LEU A 21 -2.04 -19.88 -22.17
C LEU A 21 -3.01 -19.44 -21.06
N ASP A 22 -4.13 -20.13 -20.89
CA ASP A 22 -5.10 -19.90 -19.82
C ASP A 22 -4.55 -20.35 -18.46
N TYR A 23 -3.80 -21.46 -18.40
CA TYR A 23 -3.08 -21.88 -17.20
C TYR A 23 -1.99 -20.87 -16.77
N CYS A 24 -1.37 -20.18 -17.74
CA CYS A 24 -0.43 -19.09 -17.49
C CYS A 24 -1.12 -17.77 -17.13
N ARG A 25 -2.42 -17.61 -17.42
CA ARG A 25 -3.24 -16.48 -16.98
C ARG A 25 -3.86 -16.79 -15.62
N LYS A 26 -3.06 -16.63 -14.55
CA LYS A 26 -3.58 -16.57 -13.17
C LYS A 26 -4.28 -15.22 -12.93
N ASP A 27 -5.32 -14.95 -13.70
CA ASP A 27 -6.11 -13.72 -13.58
C ASP A 27 -7.24 -13.90 -12.55
N VAL A 28 -7.69 -12.79 -11.97
CA VAL A 28 -8.75 -12.80 -10.95
C VAL A 28 -10.09 -12.49 -11.62
N VAL A 29 -11.10 -13.32 -11.37
CA VAL A 29 -12.48 -13.04 -11.80
C VAL A 29 -13.15 -12.12 -10.78
N ILE A 30 -13.42 -10.88 -11.18
CA ILE A 30 -14.13 -9.89 -10.35
C ILE A 30 -15.62 -10.22 -10.32
N SER A 31 -16.21 -10.33 -9.13
CA SER A 31 -17.65 -10.60 -8.97
C SER A 31 -18.49 -9.38 -9.38
N LYS A 32 -19.74 -9.61 -9.80
CA LYS A 32 -20.65 -8.55 -10.22
C LYS A 32 -21.08 -7.62 -9.07
N GLU A 33 -20.89 -8.07 -7.84
CA GLU A 33 -21.18 -7.37 -6.60
C GLU A 33 -20.00 -6.50 -6.12
N ALA A 34 -18.86 -6.53 -6.82
CA ALA A 34 -17.70 -5.70 -6.49
C ALA A 34 -18.05 -4.21 -6.59
N ALA A 35 -17.45 -3.40 -5.70
CA ALA A 35 -17.67 -1.97 -5.70
C ALA A 35 -17.16 -1.33 -7.01
N SER A 36 -18.02 -0.59 -7.70
CA SER A 36 -17.68 0.16 -8.93
C SER A 36 -17.41 1.65 -8.70
N GLU A 37 -17.57 2.12 -7.45
CA GLU A 37 -17.44 3.53 -7.08
C GLU A 37 -16.42 3.72 -5.95
N LEU A 38 -15.82 4.91 -5.90
CA LEU A 38 -14.85 5.28 -4.87
C LEU A 38 -15.55 5.58 -3.53
N LEU A 39 -15.38 4.69 -2.55
CA LEU A 39 -15.98 4.82 -1.23
C LEU A 39 -15.09 5.64 -0.28
N LEU A 40 -14.89 6.91 -0.62
CA LEU A 40 -13.89 7.80 -0.01
C LEU A 40 -14.00 7.87 1.53
N THR A 41 -15.22 8.02 2.06
CA THR A 41 -15.48 8.04 3.52
C THR A 41 -15.02 6.75 4.20
N LYS A 42 -15.31 5.58 3.59
CA LYS A 42 -14.91 4.29 4.17
C LYS A 42 -13.40 4.12 4.23
N HIS A 43 -12.66 4.63 3.23
CA HIS A 43 -11.20 4.59 3.23
C HIS A 43 -10.60 5.48 4.33
N VAL A 44 -11.15 6.68 4.52
CA VAL A 44 -10.74 7.59 5.61
C VAL A 44 -10.98 6.95 6.97
N ASP A 45 -12.15 6.37 7.18
CA ASP A 45 -12.52 5.74 8.46
C ASP A 45 -11.67 4.48 8.73
N PHE A 46 -11.38 3.71 7.68
CA PHE A 46 -10.47 2.56 7.77
C PHE A 46 -9.07 2.97 8.22
N ILE A 47 -8.47 4.00 7.59
CA ILE A 47 -7.13 4.48 7.98
C ILE A 47 -7.12 5.00 9.41
N HIS A 48 -8.15 5.75 9.80
CA HIS A 48 -8.28 6.24 11.19
C HIS A 48 -8.26 5.08 12.19
N HIS A 49 -9.03 4.04 11.92
CA HIS A 49 -9.09 2.84 12.76
C HIS A 49 -7.73 2.09 12.81
N CYS A 50 -7.01 2.00 11.69
CA CYS A 50 -5.67 1.42 11.66
C CYS A 50 -4.68 2.16 12.58
N VAL A 51 -4.80 3.49 12.68
CA VAL A 51 -3.91 4.31 13.51
C VAL A 51 -4.28 4.23 15.00
N GLU A 52 -5.57 4.14 15.32
CA GLU A 52 -6.05 4.06 16.72
C GLU A 52 -5.78 2.69 17.36
N ASN A 53 -5.83 1.60 16.58
CA ASN A 53 -5.68 0.23 17.07
C ASN A 53 -4.23 -0.17 17.35
N LYS A 54 -3.56 0.55 18.26
CA LYS A 54 -2.13 0.36 18.54
C LYS A 54 -1.79 -1.00 19.19
N GLU A 55 -2.76 -1.68 19.78
CA GLU A 55 -2.55 -2.95 20.50
C GLU A 55 -2.94 -4.20 19.68
N SER A 56 -3.32 -4.04 18.41
CA SER A 56 -3.68 -5.19 17.59
C SER A 56 -2.47 -6.11 17.35
N TYR A 57 -2.71 -7.42 17.27
CA TYR A 57 -1.69 -8.41 16.92
C TYR A 57 -0.99 -8.06 15.59
N GLU A 58 -1.76 -7.55 14.63
CA GLU A 58 -1.24 -7.06 13.35
C GLU A 58 -0.26 -5.91 13.54
N ASN A 59 -0.54 -4.95 14.43
CA ASN A 59 0.36 -3.83 14.67
C ASN A 59 1.69 -4.27 15.32
N VAL A 60 1.65 -5.30 16.18
CA VAL A 60 2.87 -5.87 16.77
C VAL A 60 3.67 -6.62 15.71
N THR A 61 3.01 -7.50 14.95
CA THR A 61 3.69 -8.31 13.93
C THR A 61 4.23 -7.50 12.76
N THR A 62 3.67 -6.33 12.48
CA THR A 62 4.11 -5.44 11.40
C THR A 62 4.98 -4.27 11.87
N GLU A 63 5.44 -4.29 13.13
CA GLU A 63 6.25 -3.21 13.70
C GLU A 63 7.50 -2.87 12.87
N TYR A 64 8.15 -3.88 12.29
CA TYR A 64 9.32 -3.72 11.41
C TYR A 64 9.02 -2.95 10.11
N LEU A 65 7.75 -2.61 9.83
CA LEU A 65 7.30 -1.79 8.69
C LEU A 65 6.67 -0.46 9.12
N ARG A 66 6.64 -0.15 10.42
CA ARG A 66 5.78 0.91 10.98
C ARG A 66 6.01 2.28 10.37
N MET A 67 7.25 2.71 10.17
CA MET A 67 7.57 3.98 9.47
C MET A 67 6.97 4.05 8.07
N SER A 68 7.04 2.94 7.32
CA SER A 68 6.45 2.84 5.98
C SER A 68 4.91 2.85 6.05
N GLY A 69 4.34 2.18 7.06
CA GLY A 69 2.90 2.20 7.33
C GLY A 69 2.37 3.60 7.62
N ILE A 70 3.10 4.38 8.43
CA ILE A 70 2.80 5.80 8.69
C ILE A 70 2.81 6.59 7.40
N TYR A 71 3.84 6.43 6.55
CA TYR A 71 3.91 7.07 5.25
C TYR A 71 2.67 6.74 4.38
N TRP A 72 2.31 5.47 4.24
CA TRP A 72 1.16 5.07 3.42
C TRP A 72 -0.15 5.66 3.92
N CYS A 73 -0.39 5.62 5.23
CA CYS A 73 -1.60 6.16 5.84
C CYS A 73 -1.67 7.68 5.69
N LEU A 74 -0.59 8.39 6.01
CA LEU A 74 -0.53 9.84 5.92
C LEU A 74 -0.69 10.33 4.49
N GLN A 75 0.02 9.71 3.53
CA GLN A 75 -0.05 10.10 2.13
C GLN A 75 -1.43 9.81 1.52
N ALA A 76 -2.08 8.71 1.89
CA ALA A 76 -3.44 8.43 1.45
C ALA A 76 -4.44 9.48 2.00
N MET A 77 -4.26 9.91 3.26
CA MET A 77 -5.07 10.97 3.86
C MET A 77 -4.83 12.33 3.20
N ASP A 78 -3.61 12.63 2.78
CA ASP A 78 -3.26 13.81 1.98
C ASP A 78 -3.93 13.81 0.61
N ILE A 79 -3.82 12.71 -0.14
CA ILE A 79 -4.47 12.56 -1.45
C ILE A 79 -6.00 12.71 -1.33
N MET A 80 -6.59 12.26 -0.23
CA MET A 80 -8.02 12.41 0.06
C MET A 80 -8.40 13.79 0.62
N ASN A 81 -7.44 14.70 0.81
CA ASN A 81 -7.59 16.00 1.44
C ASN A 81 -8.23 15.89 2.84
N ARG A 82 -7.70 14.98 3.67
CA ARG A 82 -8.16 14.67 5.03
C ARG A 82 -7.03 14.63 6.05
N LEU A 83 -5.88 15.24 5.76
CA LEU A 83 -4.76 15.35 6.72
C LEU A 83 -5.18 15.98 8.05
N THR A 84 -6.16 16.89 8.06
CA THR A 84 -6.70 17.51 9.28
C THR A 84 -7.26 16.51 10.29
N LYS A 85 -7.52 15.25 9.89
CA LYS A 85 -7.98 14.18 10.78
C LYS A 85 -6.83 13.39 11.42
N MET A 86 -5.58 13.69 11.10
CA MET A 86 -4.40 12.98 11.60
C MET A 86 -3.70 13.82 12.68
N ASP A 87 -3.16 13.18 13.72
CA ASP A 87 -2.30 13.87 14.68
C ASP A 87 -0.90 14.06 14.11
N THR A 88 -0.72 15.16 13.36
CA THR A 88 0.55 15.49 12.72
C THR A 88 1.69 15.70 13.72
N ASN A 89 1.38 16.13 14.94
CA ASN A 89 2.39 16.36 15.98
C ASN A 89 2.87 15.03 16.57
N GLU A 90 1.96 14.10 16.86
CA GLU A 90 2.31 12.76 17.29
C GLU A 90 3.20 12.08 16.23
N ILE A 91 2.81 12.16 14.96
CA ILE A 91 3.54 11.57 13.84
C ILE A 91 4.95 12.18 13.72
N ALA A 92 5.08 13.50 13.72
CA ALA A 92 6.39 14.18 13.66
C ALA A 92 7.29 13.77 14.83
N ASN A 93 6.72 13.70 16.05
CA ASN A 93 7.45 13.25 17.23
C ASN A 93 7.87 11.78 17.12
N TYR A 94 7.03 10.91 16.57
CA TYR A 94 7.37 9.51 16.32
C TYR A 94 8.54 9.39 15.34
N VAL A 95 8.46 10.05 14.18
CA VAL A 95 9.52 10.07 13.17
C VAL A 95 10.86 10.49 13.77
N LYS A 96 10.85 11.54 14.60
CA LYS A 96 12.04 12.03 15.27
C LYS A 96 12.67 11.00 16.22
N ARG A 97 11.87 10.22 16.95
CA ARG A 97 12.39 9.17 17.85
C ARG A 97 13.03 8.01 17.09
N CYS A 98 12.64 7.76 15.84
CA CYS A 98 13.22 6.71 15.01
C CYS A 98 14.54 7.11 14.34
N GLN A 99 15.03 8.36 14.48
CA GLN A 99 16.31 8.76 13.92
C GLN A 99 17.48 8.18 14.72
N GLN A 100 18.41 7.53 14.04
CA GLN A 100 19.58 6.88 14.64
C GLN A 100 20.82 7.80 14.61
N PRO A 101 21.84 7.57 15.46
CA PRO A 101 23.06 8.39 15.50
C PRO A 101 23.83 8.46 14.18
N ASN A 102 23.65 7.48 13.29
CA ASN A 102 24.25 7.46 11.95
C ASN A 102 23.49 8.36 10.93
N GLY A 103 22.40 9.01 11.36
CA GLY A 103 21.57 9.89 10.55
C GLY A 103 20.41 9.20 9.81
N GLY A 104 20.41 7.87 9.69
CA GLY A 104 19.32 7.11 9.09
C GLY A 104 18.13 6.96 10.03
N PHE A 105 16.99 6.52 9.50
CA PHE A 105 15.79 6.25 10.29
C PHE A 105 15.47 4.76 10.33
N ALA A 106 15.04 4.31 11.51
CA ALA A 106 14.56 2.97 11.78
C ALA A 106 13.06 2.83 11.44
N PRO A 107 12.55 1.61 11.22
CA PRO A 107 11.11 1.38 11.04
C PRO A 107 10.30 1.68 12.31
N ALA A 108 10.87 1.40 13.48
CA ALA A 108 10.32 1.67 14.80
C ALA A 108 11.47 1.94 15.80
N GLU A 109 11.15 2.38 17.02
CA GLU A 109 12.13 2.56 18.09
C GLU A 109 12.83 1.23 18.41
N GLU A 110 14.12 1.25 18.77
CA GLU A 110 14.96 0.05 19.02
C GLU A 110 15.29 -0.84 17.80
N HIS A 111 14.87 -0.45 16.58
CA HIS A 111 15.28 -1.13 15.35
C HIS A 111 16.47 -0.42 14.68
N ASP A 112 17.16 -1.14 13.79
CA ASP A 112 18.26 -0.57 13.01
C ASP A 112 17.78 0.39 11.92
N ALA A 113 18.59 1.40 11.62
CA ALA A 113 18.33 2.29 10.49
C ALA A 113 18.41 1.55 9.15
N HIS A 114 17.51 1.90 8.23
CA HIS A 114 17.54 1.37 6.87
C HIS A 114 17.14 2.44 5.86
N LEU A 115 17.65 2.34 4.62
CA LEU A 115 17.36 3.30 3.55
C LEU A 115 15.85 3.41 3.25
N LEU A 116 15.13 2.29 3.31
CA LEU A 116 13.68 2.24 3.08
C LEU A 116 12.90 3.13 4.07
N HIS A 117 13.25 3.04 5.37
CA HIS A 117 12.55 3.79 6.42
C HIS A 117 13.07 5.22 6.52
N THR A 118 14.32 5.45 6.13
CA THR A 118 14.87 6.81 5.91
C THR A 118 14.09 7.54 4.81
N LEU A 119 13.84 6.90 3.67
CA LEU A 119 13.00 7.46 2.61
C LEU A 119 11.58 7.76 3.13
N SER A 120 10.95 6.80 3.79
CA SER A 120 9.59 6.95 4.33
C SER A 120 9.51 8.11 5.33
N ALA A 121 10.49 8.25 6.23
CA ALA A 121 10.57 9.35 7.18
C ALA A 121 10.70 10.72 6.49
N VAL A 122 11.52 10.83 5.44
CA VAL A 122 11.66 12.06 4.65
C VAL A 122 10.36 12.43 3.96
N GLN A 123 9.65 11.45 3.37
CA GLN A 123 8.37 11.67 2.71
C GLN A 123 7.30 12.14 3.70
N VAL A 124 7.23 11.53 4.89
CA VAL A 124 6.34 11.97 5.97
C VAL A 124 6.63 13.40 6.36
N ASN A 125 7.89 13.74 6.65
CA ASN A 125 8.27 15.10 7.03
C ASN A 125 7.92 16.12 5.94
N LEU A 126 8.13 15.77 4.67
CA LEU A 126 7.78 16.63 3.55
C LEU A 126 6.27 16.91 3.50
N CYS A 127 5.44 15.88 3.63
CA CYS A 127 3.99 16.00 3.67
C CYS A 127 3.52 16.92 4.81
N LEU A 128 4.10 16.74 6.02
CA LEU A 128 3.77 17.57 7.18
C LEU A 128 4.19 19.04 7.01
N LEU A 129 5.36 19.30 6.43
CA LEU A 129 5.85 20.66 6.18
C LEU A 129 4.95 21.41 5.18
N PHE A 130 4.54 20.76 4.09
CA PHE A 130 3.63 21.38 3.12
C PHE A 130 2.25 21.67 3.72
N PHE A 131 1.74 20.78 4.57
CA PHE A 131 0.47 20.99 5.24
C PHE A 131 0.48 22.20 6.19
N GLN A 132 1.60 22.46 6.87
CA GLN A 132 1.73 23.62 7.76
C GLN A 132 1.88 24.97 7.04
N LEU A 133 2.19 24.96 5.74
CA LEU A 133 2.36 26.17 4.91
C LEU A 133 1.07 26.61 4.20
N LEU A 134 -0.01 25.82 4.29
CA LEU A 134 -1.32 26.07 3.70
C LEU A 134 -2.34 26.52 4.75
#